data_AF-A0A3C1F7M7-F1
#
_entry.id   AF-A0A3C1F7M7-F1
#
_cell.length_a   1.000
_cell.length_b   1.000
_cell.length_c   1.000
_cell.angle_alpha   90.00
_cell.angle_beta   90.00
_cell.angle_gamma   90.00
#
_symmetry.space_group_name_H-M   'P 1'
#
loop_
_entity.id
_entity.type
_entity.pdbx_description
1 polymer ?
#
loop_
_entity_poly.entity_id
_entity_poly.type
_entity_poly.pdbx_seq_one_letter_code
_entity_poly.pdbx_strand_id
1 'polypeptide(L)'
;MNDLFIQKAKKLKLLLTDVDGVMTNSQLSFFTGEDGITREIKHFESLDGMGLMYLTYCGVETGIVSRGSSDTLAWWAKLLGMKYLFYNTAVKHKALDYLQKHFNISPEETAFIGDDLIDLGMMSRVGLPLAVANSVPEAKKLALYTSPRHGGDAAVRDIAEQILRARGQWDKVVQDNTDGTFTRVENQIHIVKGL
;
A
#
# COMPACT_ATOMS: atom_id res chain seq x y z
N MET A 1 -2.45 -20.34 6.39
CA MET A 1 -2.83 -18.92 6.58
C MET A 1 -3.96 -18.88 7.60
N ASN A 2 -3.95 -17.95 8.56
CA ASN A 2 -4.92 -17.92 9.67
C ASN A 2 -6.33 -17.58 9.15
N ASP A 3 -7.37 -18.25 9.66
CA ASP A 3 -8.79 -17.99 9.35
C ASP A 3 -9.17 -16.52 9.54
N LEU A 4 -8.60 -15.86 10.56
CA LEU A 4 -8.84 -14.44 10.82
C LEU A 4 -8.38 -13.57 9.64
N PHE A 5 -7.21 -13.85 9.04
CA PHE A 5 -6.73 -13.14 7.86
C PHE A 5 -7.74 -13.29 6.70
N ILE A 6 -8.20 -14.52 6.44
CA ILE A 6 -9.13 -14.80 5.34
C ILE A 6 -10.45 -14.05 5.53
N GLN A 7 -10.99 -14.06 6.75
CA GLN A 7 -12.23 -13.34 7.09
C GLN A 7 -12.09 -11.82 6.88
N LYS A 8 -10.96 -11.23 7.26
CA LYS A 8 -10.69 -9.79 7.10
C LYS A 8 -10.45 -9.42 5.64
N ALA A 9 -9.65 -10.20 4.91
CA ALA A 9 -9.36 -10.00 3.49
C ALA A 9 -10.64 -9.99 2.62
N LYS A 10 -11.63 -10.83 2.94
CA LYS A 10 -12.94 -10.86 2.25
C LYS A 10 -13.77 -9.58 2.42
N LYS A 11 -13.56 -8.82 3.49
CA LYS A 11 -14.27 -7.54 3.74
C LYS A 11 -13.53 -6.32 3.19
N LEU A 12 -12.30 -6.52 2.73
CA LEU A 12 -11.42 -5.44 2.32
C LEU A 12 -12.00 -4.66 1.13
N LYS A 13 -12.02 -3.33 1.25
CA LYS A 13 -12.34 -2.39 0.18
C LYS A 13 -11.18 -1.47 -0.18
N LEU A 14 -10.27 -1.24 0.77
CA LEU A 14 -9.14 -0.34 0.59
C LEU A 14 -7.86 -0.92 1.21
N LEU A 15 -6.79 -1.00 0.43
CA LEU A 15 -5.44 -1.23 0.93
C LEU A 15 -4.64 0.07 0.89
N LEU A 16 -4.17 0.50 2.05
CA LEU A 16 -3.21 1.58 2.17
C LEU A 16 -1.81 0.99 2.41
N THR A 17 -0.77 1.69 1.96
CA THR A 17 0.61 1.27 2.19
C THR A 17 1.47 2.44 2.61
N ASP A 18 2.46 2.17 3.46
CA ASP A 18 3.64 3.02 3.54
C ASP A 18 4.47 2.93 2.26
N VAL A 19 5.47 3.80 2.14
CA VAL A 19 6.38 3.91 1.01
C VAL A 19 7.76 3.37 1.36
N ASP A 20 8.49 4.08 2.22
CA ASP A 20 9.91 3.85 2.43
C ASP A 20 10.13 2.68 3.39
N GLY A 21 10.67 1.56 2.91
CA GLY A 21 10.78 0.32 3.68
C GLY A 21 9.67 -0.70 3.43
N VAL A 22 8.66 -0.32 2.64
CA VAL A 22 7.58 -1.19 2.18
C VAL A 22 7.58 -1.30 0.65
N MET A 23 7.30 -0.21 -0.07
CA MET A 23 7.35 -0.17 -1.54
C MET A 23 8.77 0.07 -2.09
N THR A 24 9.65 0.57 -1.22
CA THR A 24 11.08 0.76 -1.48
C THR A 24 11.89 0.03 -0.42
N ASN A 25 13.19 -0.13 -0.65
CA ASN A 25 14.13 -0.77 0.29
C ASN A 25 14.68 0.19 1.37
N SER A 26 13.98 1.30 1.63
CA SER A 26 14.39 2.39 2.54
C SER A 26 15.63 3.19 2.13
N GLN A 27 16.26 2.91 0.99
CA GLN A 27 17.36 3.73 0.51
C GLN A 27 16.85 5.09 0.02
N LEU A 28 17.45 6.16 0.55
CA LEU A 28 17.20 7.52 0.11
C LEU A 28 18.38 8.00 -0.74
N SER A 29 18.12 8.19 -2.03
CA SER A 29 19.12 8.68 -2.98
C SER A 29 18.87 10.15 -3.26
N PHE A 30 19.91 10.98 -3.08
CA PHE A 30 19.85 12.41 -3.36
C PHE A 30 20.97 12.82 -4.30
N PHE A 31 20.67 13.79 -5.17
CA PHE A 31 21.69 14.47 -5.96
C PHE A 31 21.43 15.97 -5.96
N THR A 32 22.51 16.75 -5.96
CA THR A 32 22.43 18.21 -6.04
C THR A 32 22.86 18.61 -7.45
N GLY A 33 21.96 19.29 -8.18
CA GLY A 33 22.26 19.80 -9.51
C GLY A 33 23.23 20.98 -9.47
N GLU A 34 23.73 21.39 -10.63
CA GLU A 34 24.55 22.60 -10.78
C GLU A 34 23.79 23.88 -10.33
N ASP A 35 22.45 23.82 -10.34
CA ASP A 35 21.55 24.85 -9.81
C ASP A 35 21.50 24.90 -8.27
N GLY A 36 22.24 24.02 -7.58
CA GLY A 36 22.24 23.89 -6.12
C GLY A 36 20.99 23.24 -5.54
N ILE A 37 20.04 22.80 -6.37
CA ILE A 37 18.79 22.18 -5.91
C ILE A 37 19.02 20.68 -5.69
N THR A 38 18.76 20.23 -4.47
CA THR A 38 18.79 18.80 -4.11
C THR A 38 17.49 18.12 -4.51
N ARG A 39 17.61 17.01 -5.23
CA ARG A 39 16.50 16.21 -5.75
C ARG A 39 16.60 14.79 -5.22
N GLU A 40 15.44 14.19 -4.93
CA GLU A 40 15.31 12.82 -4.46
C GLU A 40 15.09 11.86 -5.64
N ILE A 41 15.72 10.70 -5.59
CA ILE A 41 15.42 9.54 -6.43
C ILE A 41 14.83 8.46 -5.53
N LYS A 42 13.64 7.95 -5.87
CA LYS A 42 13.01 6.80 -5.23
C LYS A 42 12.97 5.60 -6.17
N HIS A 43 13.39 4.45 -5.68
CA HIS A 43 13.36 3.18 -6.39
C HIS A 43 12.15 2.38 -5.93
N PHE A 44 11.14 2.25 -6.79
CA PHE A 44 9.96 1.44 -6.55
C PHE A 44 10.10 0.08 -7.23
N GLU A 45 9.50 -0.95 -6.64
CA GLU A 45 9.47 -2.27 -7.27
C GLU A 45 8.29 -2.43 -8.24
N SER A 46 8.59 -2.85 -9.46
CA SER A 46 7.62 -3.01 -10.55
C SER A 46 6.53 -4.05 -10.24
N LEU A 47 6.90 -5.17 -9.63
CA LEU A 47 5.98 -6.25 -9.29
C LEU A 47 4.99 -5.82 -8.21
N ASP A 48 5.42 -4.97 -7.27
CA ASP A 48 4.54 -4.36 -6.27
C ASP A 48 3.46 -3.51 -6.95
N GLY A 49 3.85 -2.73 -7.96
CA GLY A 49 2.92 -1.99 -8.81
C GLY A 49 1.87 -2.90 -9.46
N MET A 50 2.28 -4.04 -10.02
CA MET A 50 1.33 -5.03 -10.58
C MET A 50 0.38 -5.59 -9.52
N GLY A 51 0.88 -5.94 -8.33
CA GLY A 51 0.04 -6.44 -7.23
C GLY A 51 -1.05 -5.44 -6.84
N LEU A 52 -0.69 -4.16 -6.73
CA LEU A 52 -1.63 -3.08 -6.42
C LEU A 52 -2.67 -2.88 -7.54
N MET A 53 -2.27 -2.97 -8.81
CA MET A 53 -3.21 -2.90 -9.93
C MET A 53 -4.16 -4.11 -9.97
N TYR A 54 -3.69 -5.31 -9.64
CA TYR A 54 -4.56 -6.49 -9.55
C TYR A 54 -5.59 -6.40 -8.42
N LEU A 55 -5.21 -5.80 -7.28
CA LEU A 55 -6.15 -5.48 -6.22
C LEU A 55 -7.26 -4.54 -6.71
N THR A 56 -6.89 -3.43 -7.36
CA THR A 56 -7.87 -2.48 -7.91
C THR A 56 -8.78 -3.14 -8.94
N TYR A 57 -8.22 -3.95 -9.85
CA TYR A 57 -8.97 -4.73 -10.84
C TYR A 57 -10.00 -5.68 -10.19
N CYS A 58 -9.69 -6.20 -9.00
CA CYS A 58 -10.57 -7.07 -8.22
C CYS A 58 -11.48 -6.33 -7.21
N GLY A 59 -11.60 -5.01 -7.32
CA GLY A 59 -12.49 -4.19 -6.51
C GLY A 59 -11.94 -3.79 -5.14
N VAL A 60 -10.62 -3.90 -4.91
CA VAL A 60 -9.94 -3.38 -3.72
C VAL A 60 -9.16 -2.14 -4.12
N GLU A 61 -9.64 -0.97 -3.73
CA GLU A 61 -8.95 0.29 -3.98
C GLU A 61 -7.60 0.34 -3.28
N THR A 62 -6.68 1.11 -3.83
CA THR A 62 -5.32 1.24 -3.28
C THR A 62 -4.96 2.69 -3.00
N GLY A 63 -4.07 2.91 -2.04
CA GLY A 63 -3.57 4.24 -1.72
C GLY A 63 -2.31 4.24 -0.86
N ILE A 64 -1.74 5.43 -0.68
CA ILE A 64 -0.47 5.63 0.04
C ILE A 64 -0.67 6.58 1.21
N VAL A 65 -0.02 6.30 2.33
CA VAL A 65 0.10 7.23 3.46
C VAL A 65 1.58 7.47 3.77
N SER A 66 2.07 8.67 3.47
CA SER A 66 3.46 9.05 3.70
C SER A 66 3.60 10.27 4.60
N ARG A 67 4.66 10.27 5.41
CA ARG A 67 5.10 11.44 6.17
C ARG A 67 5.80 12.47 5.29
N GLY A 68 6.39 12.03 4.18
CA GLY A 68 7.01 12.90 3.19
C GLY A 68 6.06 13.25 2.06
N SER A 69 6.57 14.02 1.11
CA SER A 69 5.92 14.26 -0.17
C SER A 69 6.98 14.47 -1.25
N SER A 70 6.79 13.88 -2.42
CA SER A 70 7.60 14.17 -3.60
C SER A 70 6.77 14.06 -4.87
N ASP A 71 7.21 14.71 -5.93
CA ASP A 71 6.54 14.61 -7.24
C ASP A 71 6.63 13.18 -7.79
N THR A 72 7.74 12.48 -7.54
CA THR A 72 7.94 11.07 -7.89
C THR A 72 6.87 10.18 -7.27
N LEU A 73 6.55 10.39 -6.00
CA LEU A 73 5.52 9.61 -5.32
C LEU A 73 4.11 9.89 -5.87
N ALA A 74 3.82 11.13 -6.26
CA ALA A 74 2.52 11.51 -6.82
C ALA A 74 2.35 10.95 -8.23
N TRP A 75 3.43 10.99 -9.01
CA TRP A 75 3.49 10.38 -10.32
C TRP A 75 3.29 8.87 -10.24
N TRP A 76 3.98 8.20 -9.31
CA TRP A 76 3.85 6.76 -9.10
C TRP A 76 2.42 6.35 -8.72
N ALA A 77 1.81 7.05 -7.76
CA ALA A 77 0.43 6.77 -7.34
C ALA A 77 -0.57 6.92 -8.51
N LYS A 78 -0.38 7.96 -9.36
CA LYS A 78 -1.17 8.14 -10.59
C LYS A 78 -0.90 7.04 -11.61
N LEU A 79 0.36 6.65 -11.79
CA LEU A 79 0.76 5.56 -12.69
C LEU A 79 0.17 4.21 -12.27
N LEU A 80 -0.11 3.99 -10.98
CA LEU A 80 -0.75 2.76 -10.52
C LEU A 80 -2.28 2.86 -10.51
N GLY A 81 -2.87 4.03 -10.79
CA GLY A 81 -4.31 4.23 -10.69
C GLY A 81 -4.81 4.15 -9.24
N MET A 82 -4.00 4.57 -8.28
CA MET A 82 -4.39 4.62 -6.87
C MET A 82 -5.48 5.66 -6.63
N LYS A 83 -6.36 5.37 -5.69
CA LYS A 83 -7.49 6.23 -5.35
C LYS A 83 -7.13 7.30 -4.31
N TYR A 84 -6.19 7.01 -3.42
CA TYR A 84 -5.84 7.92 -2.32
C TYR A 84 -4.34 8.13 -2.19
N LEU A 85 -3.95 9.38 -1.93
CA LEU A 85 -2.58 9.75 -1.62
C LEU A 85 -2.59 10.76 -0.47
N PHE A 86 -2.12 10.33 0.69
CA PHE A 86 -1.97 11.16 1.89
C PHE A 86 -0.51 11.57 2.06
N TYR A 87 -0.27 12.88 2.02
CA TYR A 87 1.04 13.52 2.10
C TYR A 87 1.23 14.30 3.38
N ASN A 88 2.50 14.49 3.75
CA ASN A 88 2.90 15.27 4.92
C ASN A 88 2.08 14.91 6.15
N THR A 89 1.73 13.63 6.28
CA THR A 89 0.84 13.13 7.32
C THR A 89 1.72 12.66 8.47
N ALA A 90 2.00 13.56 9.42
CA ALA A 90 2.90 13.27 10.53
C ALA A 90 2.37 12.13 11.42
N VAL A 91 1.03 12.05 11.53
CA VAL A 91 0.33 11.05 12.33
C VAL A 91 -0.52 10.20 11.39
N LYS A 92 0.03 9.07 10.91
CA LYS A 92 -0.55 8.27 9.81
C LYS A 92 -2.01 7.88 10.04
N HIS A 93 -2.41 7.54 11.28
CA HIS A 93 -3.79 7.13 11.56
C HIS A 93 -4.83 8.22 11.30
N LYS A 94 -4.46 9.50 11.21
CA LYS A 94 -5.38 10.57 10.81
C LYS A 94 -5.89 10.41 9.37
N ALA A 95 -5.15 9.72 8.50
CA ALA A 95 -5.65 9.36 7.18
C ALA A 95 -6.88 8.45 7.29
N LEU A 96 -6.91 7.55 8.29
CA LEU A 96 -8.07 6.70 8.55
C LEU A 96 -9.27 7.49 9.08
N ASP A 97 -9.03 8.48 9.95
CA ASP A 97 -10.09 9.38 10.44
C ASP A 97 -10.68 10.21 9.28
N TYR A 98 -9.81 10.68 8.36
CA TYR A 98 -10.22 11.39 7.15
C TYR A 98 -11.08 10.51 6.25
N LEU A 99 -10.67 9.25 6.03
CA LEU A 99 -11.40 8.27 5.23
C LEU A 99 -12.80 7.99 5.77
N GLN A 100 -12.92 7.83 7.09
CA GLN A 100 -14.21 7.66 7.75
C GLN A 100 -15.11 8.89 7.55
N LYS A 101 -14.57 10.09 7.78
CA LYS A 101 -15.33 11.34 7.73
C LYS A 101 -15.81 11.71 6.32
N HIS A 102 -14.99 11.47 5.30
CA HIS A 102 -15.23 11.99 3.95
C HIS A 102 -15.66 10.93 2.93
N PHE A 103 -15.36 9.66 3.17
CA PHE A 103 -15.60 8.60 2.19
C PHE A 103 -16.38 7.40 2.75
N ASN A 104 -16.78 7.44 4.03
CA ASN A 104 -17.52 6.36 4.69
C ASN A 104 -16.83 4.99 4.58
N ILE A 105 -15.49 4.99 4.61
CA ILE A 105 -14.67 3.78 4.63
C ILE A 105 -14.34 3.48 6.10
N SER A 106 -14.77 2.32 6.58
CA SER A 106 -14.54 1.94 7.97
C SER A 106 -13.13 1.36 8.18
N PRO A 107 -12.60 1.41 9.41
CA PRO A 107 -11.36 0.73 9.75
C PRO A 107 -11.35 -0.76 9.37
N GLU A 108 -12.45 -1.47 9.59
CA GLU A 108 -12.59 -2.92 9.34
C GLU A 108 -12.50 -3.29 7.87
N GLU A 109 -12.82 -2.35 6.97
CA GLU A 109 -12.76 -2.51 5.51
C GLU A 109 -11.41 -2.04 4.93
N THR A 110 -10.48 -1.63 5.79
CA THR A 110 -9.17 -1.09 5.42
C THR A 110 -8.04 -2.04 5.84
N ALA A 111 -7.04 -2.18 4.98
CA ALA A 111 -5.75 -2.79 5.28
C ALA A 111 -4.65 -1.73 5.29
N PHE A 112 -3.59 -1.99 6.04
CA PHE A 112 -2.38 -1.18 6.01
C PHE A 112 -1.13 -2.04 6.01
N ILE A 113 -0.21 -1.77 5.09
CA ILE A 113 1.15 -2.34 5.08
C ILE A 113 2.12 -1.32 5.68
N GLY A 114 2.80 -1.70 6.76
CA GLY A 114 3.81 -0.87 7.42
C GLY A 114 5.05 -1.67 7.80
N ASP A 115 6.14 -0.98 8.13
CA ASP A 115 7.39 -1.62 8.52
C ASP A 115 8.03 -1.09 9.81
N ASP A 116 7.67 0.11 10.27
CA ASP A 116 8.34 0.75 11.40
C ASP A 116 7.36 1.24 12.49
N LEU A 117 7.89 1.76 13.61
CA LEU A 117 7.13 2.24 14.76
C LEU A 117 6.14 3.35 14.40
N ILE A 118 6.44 4.14 13.37
CA ILE A 118 5.58 5.22 12.87
C ILE A 118 4.26 4.70 12.29
N ASP A 119 4.20 3.41 11.94
CA ASP A 119 3.04 2.75 11.36
C ASP A 119 2.12 2.11 12.39
N LEU A 120 2.60 1.85 13.61
CA LEU A 120 1.85 1.12 14.64
C LEU A 120 0.50 1.77 14.94
N GLY A 121 0.44 3.10 14.88
CA GLY A 121 -0.81 3.84 15.03
C GLY A 121 -1.84 3.47 13.95
N MET A 122 -1.43 3.36 12.70
CA MET A 122 -2.31 2.92 11.62
C MET A 122 -2.62 1.42 11.73
N MET A 123 -1.59 0.58 11.89
CA MET A 123 -1.71 -0.88 11.96
C MET A 123 -2.65 -1.35 13.09
N SER A 124 -2.59 -0.71 14.26
CA SER A 124 -3.45 -1.06 15.40
C SER A 124 -4.93 -0.71 15.21
N ARG A 125 -5.29 0.06 14.18
CA ARG A 125 -6.65 0.55 13.95
C ARG A 125 -7.33 -0.10 12.75
N VAL A 126 -6.57 -0.46 11.72
CA VAL A 126 -7.13 -1.09 10.51
C VAL A 126 -7.63 -2.52 10.76
N GLY A 127 -8.57 -2.97 9.94
CA GLY A 127 -9.14 -4.31 10.01
C GLY A 127 -8.16 -5.41 9.63
N LEU A 128 -7.18 -5.08 8.77
CA LEU A 128 -6.16 -6.01 8.30
C LEU A 128 -4.76 -5.35 8.32
N PRO A 129 -4.04 -5.41 9.46
CA PRO A 129 -2.65 -4.99 9.54
C PRO A 129 -1.71 -5.99 8.89
N LEU A 130 -0.73 -5.49 8.14
CA LEU A 130 0.19 -6.27 7.31
C LEU A 130 1.61 -5.74 7.49
N ALA A 131 2.59 -6.65 7.46
CA ALA A 131 4.01 -6.32 7.61
C ALA A 131 4.84 -6.96 6.49
N VAL A 132 6.03 -6.42 6.27
CA VAL A 132 7.06 -6.97 5.37
C VAL A 132 8.16 -7.68 6.18
N ALA A 133 9.04 -8.45 5.55
CA ALA A 133 10.02 -9.24 6.30
C ALA A 133 11.08 -8.39 7.03
N ASN A 134 11.39 -7.18 6.56
CA ASN A 134 12.27 -6.24 7.27
C ASN A 134 11.56 -5.41 8.35
N SER A 135 10.25 -5.58 8.57
CA SER A 135 9.53 -4.81 9.58
C SER A 135 10.05 -5.05 11.00
N VAL A 136 9.96 -4.02 11.84
CA VAL A 136 10.30 -4.10 13.27
C VAL A 136 9.41 -5.14 13.99
N PRO A 137 9.90 -5.76 15.07
CA PRO A 137 9.15 -6.80 15.79
C PRO A 137 7.74 -6.37 16.24
N GLU A 138 7.57 -5.10 16.62
CA GLU A 138 6.31 -4.52 17.04
C GLU A 138 5.28 -4.50 15.91
N ALA A 139 5.69 -4.15 14.69
CA ALA A 139 4.83 -4.16 13.52
C ALA A 139 4.43 -5.60 13.15
N LYS A 140 5.39 -6.53 13.16
CA LYS A 140 5.13 -7.96 12.92
C LYS A 140 4.17 -8.57 13.95
N LYS A 141 4.26 -8.14 15.22
CA LYS A 141 3.37 -8.60 16.28
C LYS A 141 1.92 -8.15 16.07
N LEU A 142 1.70 -6.98 15.47
CA LEU A 142 0.36 -6.49 15.12
C LEU A 142 -0.19 -7.13 13.84
N ALA A 143 0.68 -7.49 12.91
CA ALA A 143 0.28 -7.96 11.59
C ALA A 143 -0.44 -9.31 11.62
N LEU A 144 -1.52 -9.43 10.83
CA LEU A 144 -2.21 -10.72 10.60
C LEU A 144 -1.52 -11.55 9.52
N TYR A 145 -0.68 -10.91 8.70
CA TYR A 145 0.22 -11.56 7.76
C TYR A 145 1.50 -10.74 7.64
N THR A 146 2.64 -11.43 7.66
CA THR A 146 3.95 -10.85 7.37
C THR A 146 4.48 -11.50 6.10
N SER A 147 4.75 -10.69 5.07
CA SER A 147 5.39 -11.19 3.85
C SER A 147 6.76 -11.78 4.17
N PRO A 148 7.17 -12.90 3.54
CA PRO A 148 8.54 -13.38 3.65
C PRO A 148 9.54 -12.50 2.88
N ARG A 149 9.08 -11.52 2.08
CA ARG A 149 9.93 -10.66 1.26
C ARG A 149 10.15 -9.29 1.91
N HIS A 150 11.30 -8.69 1.62
CA HIS A 150 11.64 -7.35 2.09
C HIS A 150 10.90 -6.27 1.31
N GLY A 151 10.71 -5.10 1.92
CA GLY A 151 10.23 -3.92 1.22
C GLY A 151 11.16 -3.53 0.07
N GLY A 152 10.57 -3.12 -1.05
CA GLY A 152 11.30 -2.92 -2.31
C GLY A 152 11.79 -4.20 -3.00
N ASP A 153 11.44 -5.38 -2.48
CA ASP A 153 11.67 -6.69 -3.10
C ASP A 153 10.35 -7.46 -3.22
N ALA A 154 9.37 -6.83 -3.86
CA ALA A 154 8.08 -7.41 -4.22
C ALA A 154 7.25 -7.95 -3.02
N ALA A 155 7.40 -7.34 -1.83
CA ALA A 155 6.61 -7.71 -0.65
C ALA A 155 5.14 -7.29 -0.74
N VAL A 156 4.86 -6.13 -1.34
CA VAL A 156 3.47 -5.69 -1.58
C VAL A 156 2.80 -6.61 -2.60
N ARG A 157 3.55 -7.10 -3.60
CA ARG A 157 3.07 -8.11 -4.56
C ARG A 157 2.68 -9.40 -3.87
N ASP A 158 3.54 -9.93 -3.00
CA ASP A 158 3.24 -11.13 -2.23
C ASP A 158 1.97 -10.95 -1.37
N ILE A 159 1.88 -9.82 -0.66
CA ILE A 159 0.71 -9.46 0.13
C ILE A 159 -0.57 -9.38 -0.72
N ALA A 160 -0.50 -8.70 -1.87
CA ALA A 160 -1.62 -8.58 -2.80
C ALA A 160 -2.10 -9.96 -3.29
N GLU A 161 -1.17 -10.85 -3.63
CA GLU A 161 -1.49 -12.23 -3.99
C GLU A 161 -2.20 -12.97 -2.84
N GLN A 162 -1.68 -12.91 -1.60
CA GLN A 162 -2.31 -13.57 -0.47
C GLN A 162 -3.74 -13.05 -0.20
N ILE A 163 -3.95 -11.73 -0.34
CA ILE A 163 -5.28 -11.11 -0.23
C ILE A 163 -6.22 -11.65 -1.31
N LEU A 164 -5.79 -11.66 -2.57
CA LEU A 164 -6.60 -12.13 -3.70
C LEU A 164 -6.90 -13.63 -3.60
N ARG A 165 -5.95 -14.45 -3.12
CA ARG A 165 -6.17 -15.87 -2.82
C ARG A 165 -7.20 -16.06 -1.72
N ALA A 166 -7.10 -15.33 -0.61
CA ALA A 166 -8.08 -15.38 0.47
C ALA A 166 -9.49 -14.93 0.05
N ARG A 167 -9.56 -14.06 -0.96
CA ARG A 167 -10.81 -13.58 -1.58
C ARG A 167 -11.32 -14.50 -2.70
N GLY A 168 -10.58 -15.54 -3.09
CA GLY A 168 -10.95 -16.43 -4.20
C GLY A 168 -10.90 -15.76 -5.58
N GLN A 169 -10.11 -14.69 -5.73
CA GLN A 169 -10.01 -13.89 -6.95
C GLN A 169 -8.68 -14.09 -7.70
N TRP A 170 -7.72 -14.80 -7.09
CA TRP A 170 -6.40 -15.02 -7.70
C TRP A 170 -6.46 -15.76 -9.04
N ASP A 171 -7.22 -16.86 -9.11
CA ASP A 171 -7.31 -17.67 -10.33
C ASP A 171 -7.92 -16.88 -11.49
N LYS A 172 -8.86 -15.96 -11.20
CA LYS A 172 -9.39 -15.01 -12.18
C LYS A 172 -8.27 -14.14 -12.75
N VAL A 173 -7.46 -13.52 -11.88
CA VAL A 173 -6.33 -12.68 -12.31
C VAL A 173 -5.36 -13.47 -13.18
N VAL A 174 -5.03 -14.71 -12.80
CA VAL A 174 -4.15 -15.58 -13.61
C VAL A 174 -4.78 -15.86 -14.98
N GLN A 175 -6.06 -16.22 -15.03
CA GLN A 175 -6.76 -16.51 -16.27
C GLN A 175 -6.82 -15.27 -17.18
N ASP A 176 -7.22 -14.12 -16.65
CA ASP A 176 -7.35 -12.90 -17.45
C ASP A 176 -6.00 -12.41 -18.01
N ASN A 177 -4.89 -12.60 -17.27
CA ASN A 177 -3.56 -12.28 -17.79
C ASN A 177 -3.12 -13.31 -18.85
N THR A 178 -3.48 -14.58 -18.69
CA THR A 178 -3.21 -15.65 -19.68
C THR A 178 -3.95 -15.38 -20.99
N ASP A 179 -5.20 -14.95 -20.89
CA ASP A 179 -6.07 -14.68 -22.04
C ASP A 179 -5.86 -13.27 -22.63
N GLY A 180 -5.05 -12.42 -21.97
CA GLY A 180 -4.82 -11.04 -22.40
C GLY A 180 -6.01 -10.10 -22.20
N THR A 181 -6.93 -10.43 -21.30
CA THR A 181 -8.16 -9.67 -21.00
C THR A 181 -8.05 -8.81 -19.74
N PHE A 182 -6.95 -8.91 -19.00
CA PHE A 182 -6.66 -7.98 -17.90
C PHE A 182 -6.62 -6.53 -18.42
N THR A 183 -7.36 -5.65 -17.75
CA THR A 183 -7.35 -4.23 -18.03
C THR A 183 -7.01 -3.45 -16.78
N ARG A 184 -6.25 -2.37 -16.95
CA ARG A 184 -5.95 -1.46 -15.85
C ARG A 184 -7.18 -0.62 -15.54
N VAL A 185 -7.47 -0.47 -14.24
CA VAL A 185 -8.49 0.46 -13.75
C VAL A 185 -7.83 1.82 -13.50
N GLU A 186 -8.38 2.86 -14.11
CA GLU A 186 -7.96 4.24 -13.86
C GLU A 186 -8.89 4.90 -12.85
N ASN A 187 -8.32 5.31 -11.72
CA ASN A 187 -9.03 6.08 -10.71
C ASN A 187 -8.66 7.56 -10.80
N GLN A 188 -9.63 8.43 -10.51
CA GLN A 188 -9.33 9.79 -10.12
C GLN A 188 -8.70 9.78 -8.72
N ILE A 189 -7.45 10.22 -8.63
CA ILE A 189 -6.72 10.22 -7.36
C ILE A 189 -7.15 11.38 -6.44
N HIS A 190 -7.44 11.07 -5.18
CA HIS A 190 -7.66 12.04 -4.12
C HIS A 190 -6.35 12.29 -3.37
N ILE A 191 -5.77 13.49 -3.57
CA ILE A 191 -4.54 13.91 -2.88
C ILE A 191 -4.92 14.77 -1.67
N VAL A 192 -4.55 14.32 -0.48
CA VAL A 192 -4.79 15.00 0.80
C VAL A 192 -3.44 15.33 1.43
N LYS A 193 -3.27 16.56 1.92
CA LYS A 193 -1.99 17.04 2.47
C LYS A 193 -2.18 17.58 3.89
N GLY A 194 -1.21 17.31 4.77
CA GLY A 194 -1.07 18.00 6.05
C GLY A 194 -2.06 17.58 7.14
N LEU A 195 -2.42 16.29 7.18
CA LEU A 195 -3.20 15.71 8.28
C LEU A 195 -2.37 15.60 9.58
#